data_AF-A0A518H812-F1
#
_entry.id   AF-A0A518H812-F1
#
_cell.length_a   1.000
_cell.length_b   1.000
_cell.length_c   1.000
_cell.angle_alpha   90.00
_cell.angle_beta   90.00
_cell.angle_gamma   90.00
#
_symmetry.space_group_name_H-M   'P 1'
#
loop_
_entity.id
_entity.type
_entity.pdbx_description
1 polymer ?
#
loop_
_entity_poly.entity_id
_entity_poly.type
_entity_poly.pdbx_seq_one_letter_code
_entity_poly.pdbx_strand_id
1 'polypeptide(L)'
;MPSEKTRNRRVRDPICSFLKSLISPYGFGWAKPGGVDRYTNDQMIGQYNRLGFMGSPNNSDLYAHFAGQTTFYFWADGRKTTPRTLSLIDIDCHGRGTAASARAFAEWLEDNGFPALYHEPSTHGKGRHGYFILDKEGLDDVAVANLLKRLDKVLKTLLRLFLATHPEHDIEDVEIKGTPHILTWAKGEGRQIERMKSGQLAKLPRDILDRFEEFRDTTVLSIQKIYELEDRAERIVIPGPRKLSVFRLKGSTRNHPLSTEEAEAIGGPYLEFARTWVPEPLATSSRARVEAEDVAIGLVIVKVCTSKSNADGTLPTARIKAIWGRLYQDGEVGRAFDYHRWKAIRDVIEAQGGLEMVDRRYYSGFVADNGRYIKGKAAKWHMAGWLVETLDEIVGSGQRAESTTGSSSDQDRGGTSPGQEEDQAEEQVISMPIQDRGELCWNKKKGTSPTACSFCPRT
;
A
#
# COMPACT_ATOMS: atom_id res chain seq x y z
N MET A 1 -33.12 -36.90 50.13
CA MET A 1 -31.73 -36.84 49.63
C MET A 1 -31.77 -36.23 48.23
N PRO A 2 -31.46 -34.95 48.03
CA PRO A 2 -31.41 -34.37 46.69
C PRO A 2 -30.22 -34.97 45.93
N SER A 3 -30.47 -35.54 44.75
CA SER A 3 -29.40 -36.12 43.93
C SER A 3 -28.47 -35.00 43.44
N GLU A 4 -27.20 -35.15 43.76
CA GLU A 4 -26.14 -34.24 43.38
C GLU A 4 -25.96 -34.33 41.86
N LYS A 5 -26.57 -33.39 41.12
CA LYS A 5 -26.38 -33.29 39.66
C LYS A 5 -24.94 -32.89 39.40
N THR A 6 -24.08 -33.86 39.13
CA THR A 6 -22.73 -33.66 38.59
C THR A 6 -22.85 -32.88 37.28
N ARG A 7 -22.58 -31.57 37.34
CA ARG A 7 -22.45 -30.74 36.14
C ARG A 7 -21.28 -31.28 35.33
N ASN A 8 -21.57 -31.94 34.22
CA ASN A 8 -20.58 -32.36 33.23
C ASN A 8 -19.75 -31.13 32.82
N ARG A 9 -18.55 -31.03 33.37
CA ARG A 9 -17.58 -29.97 33.05
C ARG A 9 -17.10 -30.27 31.64
N ARG A 10 -17.55 -29.48 30.66
CA ARG A 10 -17.09 -29.60 29.28
C ARG A 10 -15.55 -29.55 29.28
N VAL A 11 -14.93 -30.61 28.77
CA VAL A 11 -13.49 -30.66 28.53
C VAL A 11 -13.17 -29.51 27.59
N ARG A 12 -12.33 -28.58 28.04
CA ARG A 12 -11.92 -27.43 27.24
C ARG A 12 -10.77 -27.88 26.35
N ASP A 13 -10.90 -27.70 25.04
CA ASP A 13 -9.80 -27.89 24.12
C ASP A 13 -8.67 -26.87 24.47
N PRO A 14 -7.46 -27.34 24.83
CA PRO A 14 -6.41 -26.46 25.32
C PRO A 14 -5.91 -25.48 24.25
N ILE A 15 -5.80 -25.90 23.00
CA ILE A 15 -5.30 -25.09 21.88
C ILE A 15 -6.28 -23.95 21.58
N CYS A 16 -7.54 -24.29 21.35
CA CYS A 16 -8.60 -23.32 21.08
C CYS A 16 -8.80 -22.37 22.27
N SER A 17 -8.71 -22.88 23.50
CA SER A 17 -8.86 -22.04 24.71
C SER A 17 -7.71 -21.06 24.87
N PHE A 18 -6.48 -21.49 24.60
CA PHE A 18 -5.30 -20.64 24.63
C PHE A 18 -5.40 -19.54 23.56
N LEU A 19 -5.65 -19.91 22.30
CA LEU A 19 -5.78 -18.94 21.20
C LEU A 19 -6.89 -17.92 21.46
N LYS A 20 -8.08 -18.37 21.90
CA LYS A 20 -9.21 -17.48 22.25
C LYS A 20 -8.90 -16.55 23.42
N SER A 21 -8.00 -16.93 24.32
CA SER A 21 -7.59 -16.06 25.43
C SER A 21 -6.72 -14.89 24.98
N LEU A 22 -6.13 -14.96 23.79
CA LEU A 22 -5.23 -13.95 23.24
C LEU A 22 -5.90 -13.02 22.20
N ILE A 23 -7.11 -13.32 21.75
CA ILE A 23 -7.80 -12.53 20.70
C ILE A 23 -9.05 -11.83 21.25
N SER A 24 -9.50 -10.80 20.54
CA SER A 24 -10.70 -10.05 20.88
C SER A 24 -11.94 -10.95 20.96
N PRO A 25 -12.79 -10.82 22.00
CA PRO A 25 -14.11 -11.45 22.03
C PRO A 25 -15.17 -10.62 21.30
N TYR A 26 -14.79 -9.49 20.70
CA TYR A 26 -15.67 -8.48 20.11
C TYR A 26 -15.83 -8.65 18.60
N GLY A 27 -15.67 -9.88 18.09
CA GLY A 27 -15.83 -10.20 16.68
C GLY A 27 -14.59 -10.86 16.08
N PHE A 28 -14.76 -11.30 14.83
CA PHE A 28 -13.72 -11.83 13.98
C PHE A 28 -14.07 -11.58 12.50
N GLY A 29 -13.12 -11.80 11.60
CA GLY A 29 -13.33 -11.74 10.15
C GLY A 29 -13.25 -13.13 9.52
N TRP A 30 -13.75 -13.27 8.30
CA TRP A 30 -13.64 -14.49 7.51
C TRP A 30 -13.33 -14.14 6.04
N ALA A 31 -12.60 -15.01 5.36
CA ALA A 31 -12.34 -14.84 3.94
C ALA A 31 -13.63 -15.04 3.12
N LYS A 32 -13.76 -14.24 2.07
CA LYS A 32 -14.80 -14.37 1.04
C LYS A 32 -14.18 -14.17 -0.34
N PRO A 33 -14.87 -14.55 -1.44
CA PRO A 33 -14.45 -14.17 -2.78
C PRO A 33 -14.22 -12.65 -2.86
N GLY A 34 -13.03 -12.23 -3.28
CA GLY A 34 -12.67 -10.82 -3.40
C GLY A 34 -12.14 -10.13 -2.13
N GLY A 35 -11.92 -10.86 -1.02
CA GLY A 35 -11.21 -10.30 0.14
C GLY A 35 -11.62 -10.88 1.49
N VAL A 36 -11.75 -9.99 2.47
CA VAL A 36 -12.11 -10.34 3.86
C VAL A 36 -13.45 -9.70 4.19
N ASP A 37 -14.34 -10.48 4.80
CA ASP A 37 -15.60 -9.99 5.36
C ASP A 37 -15.54 -9.93 6.89
N ARG A 38 -16.45 -9.12 7.44
CA ARG A 38 -16.66 -8.97 8.87
C ARG A 38 -18.01 -8.33 9.14
N TYR A 39 -18.50 -8.48 10.36
CA TYR A 39 -19.62 -7.67 10.84
C TYR A 39 -19.29 -6.18 10.74
N THR A 40 -20.30 -5.35 10.46
CA THR A 40 -20.16 -3.89 10.52
C THR A 40 -20.05 -3.43 11.97
N ASN A 41 -19.56 -2.20 12.20
CA ASN A 41 -19.47 -1.67 13.56
C ASN A 41 -20.86 -1.62 14.23
N ASP A 42 -21.90 -1.23 13.49
CA ASP A 42 -23.26 -1.13 14.03
C ASP A 42 -23.84 -2.50 14.39
N GLN A 43 -23.57 -3.53 13.58
CA GLN A 43 -23.96 -4.90 13.88
C GLN A 43 -23.29 -5.39 15.17
N MET A 44 -21.99 -5.16 15.30
CA MET A 44 -21.21 -5.52 16.49
C MET A 44 -21.72 -4.79 17.74
N ILE A 45 -21.90 -3.46 17.68
CA ILE A 45 -22.44 -2.65 18.78
C ILE A 45 -23.84 -3.13 19.16
N GLY A 46 -24.74 -3.30 18.19
CA GLY A 46 -26.12 -3.71 18.43
C GLY A 46 -26.22 -5.13 19.01
N GLN A 47 -25.34 -6.03 18.61
CA GLN A 47 -25.27 -7.39 19.19
C GLN A 47 -24.74 -7.35 20.62
N TYR A 48 -23.66 -6.61 20.88
CA TYR A 48 -23.10 -6.48 22.22
C TYR A 48 -24.09 -5.84 23.19
N ASN A 49 -24.71 -4.72 22.81
CA ASN A 49 -25.64 -4.02 23.70
C ASN A 49 -26.90 -4.85 24.00
N ARG A 50 -27.24 -5.82 23.14
CA ARG A 50 -28.37 -6.74 23.33
C ARG A 50 -28.01 -7.97 24.16
N LEU A 51 -26.84 -8.57 23.91
CA LEU A 51 -26.49 -9.89 24.44
C LEU A 51 -25.36 -9.86 25.49
N GLY A 52 -24.64 -8.75 25.60
CA GLY A 52 -23.42 -8.61 26.40
C GLY A 52 -22.16 -9.22 25.78
N PHE A 53 -22.26 -9.77 24.56
CA PHE A 53 -21.14 -10.35 23.81
C PHE A 53 -21.36 -10.23 22.29
N MET A 54 -20.28 -10.16 21.50
CA MET A 54 -20.34 -10.11 20.02
C MET A 54 -20.00 -11.45 19.36
N GLY A 55 -19.23 -12.28 20.05
CA GLY A 55 -18.83 -13.61 19.60
C GLY A 55 -17.39 -13.66 19.13
N SER A 56 -16.75 -14.79 19.36
CA SER A 56 -15.45 -15.19 18.82
C SER A 56 -15.67 -16.44 17.95
N PRO A 57 -14.73 -16.83 17.09
CA PRO A 57 -14.80 -18.11 16.39
C PRO A 57 -15.05 -19.23 17.41
N ASN A 58 -15.99 -20.13 17.13
CA ASN A 58 -16.23 -21.31 17.96
C ASN A 58 -15.13 -22.36 17.70
N ASN A 59 -15.11 -23.49 18.42
CA ASN A 59 -14.03 -24.48 18.22
C ASN A 59 -14.09 -25.11 16.82
N SER A 60 -15.29 -25.34 16.27
CA SER A 60 -15.47 -25.83 14.90
C SER A 60 -14.91 -24.85 13.87
N ASP A 61 -15.14 -23.54 14.05
CA ASP A 61 -14.59 -22.50 13.18
C ASP A 61 -13.05 -22.53 13.19
N LEU A 62 -12.45 -22.69 14.38
CA LEU A 62 -11.00 -22.79 14.52
C LEU A 62 -10.45 -24.05 13.86
N TYR A 63 -11.08 -25.22 14.00
CA TYR A 63 -10.62 -26.42 13.29
C TYR A 63 -10.77 -26.30 11.77
N ALA A 64 -11.85 -25.68 11.29
CA ALA A 64 -12.00 -25.36 9.87
C ALA A 64 -10.89 -24.40 9.40
N HIS A 65 -10.41 -23.52 10.27
CA HIS A 65 -9.25 -22.67 10.01
C HIS A 65 -7.97 -23.46 9.83
N PHE A 66 -7.65 -24.30 10.81
CA PHE A 66 -6.42 -25.09 10.85
C PHE A 66 -6.38 -26.07 9.67
N ALA A 67 -7.53 -26.67 9.33
CA ALA A 67 -7.68 -27.55 8.17
C ALA A 67 -7.66 -26.82 6.81
N GLY A 68 -7.53 -25.48 6.79
CA GLY A 68 -7.50 -24.68 5.56
C GLY A 68 -8.84 -24.58 4.83
N GLN A 69 -9.94 -25.08 5.41
CA GLN A 69 -11.28 -25.06 4.83
C GLN A 69 -11.88 -23.65 4.79
N THR A 70 -11.56 -22.82 5.79
CA THR A 70 -11.99 -21.41 5.85
C THR A 70 -10.89 -20.57 6.47
N THR A 71 -10.62 -19.38 5.93
CA THR A 71 -9.64 -18.49 6.55
C THR A 71 -10.36 -17.53 7.49
N PHE A 72 -9.98 -17.55 8.76
CA PHE A 72 -10.52 -16.66 9.78
C PHE A 72 -9.45 -15.66 10.20
N TYR A 73 -9.93 -14.50 10.62
CA TYR A 73 -9.13 -13.35 11.01
C TYR A 73 -9.55 -12.86 12.39
N PHE A 74 -8.63 -12.28 13.15
CA PHE A 74 -8.85 -11.78 14.49
C PHE A 74 -8.47 -10.30 14.62
N TRP A 75 -8.96 -9.68 15.69
CA TRP A 75 -8.44 -8.44 16.23
C TRP A 75 -7.76 -8.73 17.57
N ALA A 76 -6.73 -7.96 17.93
CA ALA A 76 -6.17 -8.00 19.29
C ALA A 76 -7.24 -7.68 20.33
N ASP A 77 -7.10 -8.26 21.51
CA ASP A 77 -7.92 -7.95 22.67
C ASP A 77 -7.47 -6.64 23.33
N GLY A 78 -8.23 -5.56 23.13
CA GLY A 78 -7.97 -4.25 23.72
C GLY A 78 -8.43 -4.09 25.18
N ARG A 79 -9.08 -5.09 25.79
CA ARG A 79 -9.64 -4.94 27.15
C ARG A 79 -8.55 -4.83 28.21
N LYS A 80 -8.62 -3.80 29.05
CA LYS A 80 -7.69 -3.59 30.18
C LYS A 80 -7.53 -4.80 31.12
N THR A 81 -8.58 -5.60 31.27
CA THR A 81 -8.62 -6.78 32.15
C THR A 81 -7.90 -8.00 31.58
N THR A 82 -7.64 -8.03 30.27
CA THR A 82 -6.88 -9.12 29.66
C THR A 82 -5.41 -8.71 29.69
N PRO A 83 -4.49 -9.48 30.32
CA PRO A 83 -3.10 -9.06 30.43
C PRO A 83 -2.33 -9.19 29.11
N ARG A 84 -2.76 -10.09 28.22
CA ARG A 84 -2.03 -10.44 27.00
C ARG A 84 -2.91 -10.35 25.76
N THR A 85 -2.32 -10.09 24.61
CA THR A 85 -3.01 -10.18 23.32
C THR A 85 -2.08 -10.68 22.22
N LEU A 86 -2.63 -11.39 21.23
CA LEU A 86 -1.92 -11.79 20.03
C LEU A 86 -1.78 -10.60 19.07
N SER A 87 -0.69 -10.57 18.33
CA SER A 87 -0.47 -9.67 17.19
C SER A 87 0.33 -10.39 16.10
N LEU A 88 0.22 -9.90 14.86
CA LEU A 88 0.81 -10.52 13.68
C LEU A 88 1.80 -9.55 13.03
N ILE A 89 2.98 -10.05 12.68
CA ILE A 89 3.94 -9.44 11.78
C ILE A 89 3.68 -10.05 10.40
N ASP A 90 3.25 -9.23 9.45
CA ASP A 90 3.05 -9.64 8.07
C ASP A 90 4.25 -9.21 7.22
N ILE A 91 4.94 -10.20 6.63
CA ILE A 91 6.12 -9.99 5.80
C ILE A 91 5.71 -10.26 4.35
N ASP A 92 5.62 -9.19 3.56
CA ASP A 92 5.06 -9.20 2.22
C ASP A 92 6.14 -9.39 1.15
N CYS A 93 5.85 -10.30 0.21
CA CYS A 93 6.64 -10.56 -1.00
C CYS A 93 5.72 -10.80 -2.22
N HIS A 94 4.70 -9.96 -2.40
CA HIS A 94 3.67 -10.18 -3.41
C HIS A 94 4.12 -9.78 -4.82
N GLY A 95 4.63 -8.55 -4.96
CA GLY A 95 5.14 -7.99 -6.20
C GLY A 95 6.65 -8.17 -6.40
N ARG A 96 7.42 -8.31 -5.31
CA ARG A 96 8.87 -8.57 -5.34
C ARG A 96 9.31 -9.43 -4.15
N GLY A 97 10.54 -9.92 -4.17
CA GLY A 97 11.05 -10.81 -3.14
C GLY A 97 10.70 -12.30 -3.30
N THR A 98 11.16 -13.11 -2.35
CA THR A 98 10.99 -14.58 -2.37
C THR A 98 10.54 -15.10 -1.00
N ALA A 99 9.93 -16.30 -0.99
CA ALA A 99 9.57 -17.01 0.24
C ALA A 99 10.79 -17.27 1.14
N ALA A 100 11.94 -17.56 0.53
CA ALA A 100 13.21 -17.71 1.24
C ALA A 100 13.66 -16.40 1.91
N SER A 101 13.48 -15.25 1.25
CA SER A 101 13.81 -13.95 1.83
C SER A 101 12.87 -13.59 2.99
N ALA A 102 11.56 -13.81 2.82
CA ALA A 102 10.59 -13.59 3.91
C ALA A 102 10.86 -14.48 5.12
N ARG A 103 11.25 -15.74 4.88
CA ARG A 103 11.69 -16.67 5.93
C ARG A 103 12.96 -16.19 6.61
N ALA A 104 13.99 -15.84 5.85
CA ALA A 104 15.28 -15.39 6.39
C ALA A 104 15.11 -14.14 7.26
N PHE A 105 14.23 -13.21 6.88
CA PHE A 105 13.94 -12.05 7.73
C PHE A 105 13.19 -12.42 9.02
N ALA A 106 12.23 -13.35 8.96
CA ALA A 106 11.55 -13.83 10.16
C ALA A 106 12.52 -14.51 11.14
N GLU A 107 13.43 -15.35 10.64
CA GLU A 107 14.48 -16.00 11.44
C GLU A 107 15.46 -14.95 11.99
N TRP A 108 15.84 -13.94 11.20
CA TRP A 108 16.67 -12.84 11.66
C TRP A 108 16.02 -12.01 12.77
N LEU A 109 14.68 -11.86 12.78
CA LEU A 109 13.96 -11.18 13.86
C LEU A 109 14.10 -11.91 15.20
N GLU A 110 14.32 -13.22 15.20
CA GLU A 110 14.52 -13.99 16.44
C GLU A 110 15.73 -13.51 17.23
N ASP A 111 16.85 -13.33 16.54
CA ASP A 111 18.08 -12.78 17.10
C ASP A 111 17.99 -11.26 17.34
N ASN A 112 17.04 -10.60 16.67
CA ASN A 112 16.90 -9.15 16.65
C ASN A 112 15.66 -8.65 17.39
N GLY A 113 15.32 -9.29 18.49
CA GLY A 113 14.39 -8.75 19.48
C GLY A 113 13.06 -9.48 19.59
N PHE A 114 12.85 -10.53 18.81
CA PHE A 114 11.69 -11.40 18.87
C PHE A 114 12.09 -12.85 19.19
N PRO A 115 12.69 -13.13 20.36
CA PRO A 115 13.21 -14.46 20.67
C PRO A 115 12.10 -15.53 20.56
N ALA A 116 12.40 -16.65 19.89
CA ALA A 116 11.46 -17.74 19.62
C ALA A 116 10.19 -17.29 18.89
N LEU A 117 10.30 -16.40 17.90
CA LEU A 117 9.16 -15.93 17.12
C LEU A 117 8.53 -17.09 16.33
N TYR A 118 7.35 -17.55 16.75
CA TYR A 118 6.58 -18.49 15.95
C TYR A 118 6.20 -17.83 14.61
N HIS A 119 6.54 -18.51 13.51
CA HIS A 119 6.21 -18.02 12.17
C HIS A 119 5.86 -19.16 11.19
N GLU A 120 4.98 -18.86 10.25
CA GLU A 120 4.45 -19.79 9.25
C GLU A 120 4.36 -19.14 7.86
N PRO A 121 4.33 -19.93 6.76
CA PRO A 121 4.10 -19.40 5.41
C PRO A 121 2.79 -18.61 5.30
N SER A 122 2.80 -17.49 4.56
CA SER A 122 1.54 -16.78 4.27
C SER A 122 0.65 -17.58 3.31
N THR A 123 -0.62 -17.22 3.21
CA THR A 123 -1.64 -18.00 2.45
C THR A 123 -1.28 -18.22 0.98
N HIS A 124 -0.54 -17.30 0.37
CA HIS A 124 -0.10 -17.40 -1.03
C HIS A 124 1.37 -17.86 -1.16
N GLY A 125 1.99 -18.32 -0.07
CA GLY A 125 3.29 -18.99 -0.04
C GLY A 125 4.52 -18.11 -0.24
N LYS A 126 4.38 -16.88 -0.75
CA LYS A 126 5.52 -15.97 -0.96
C LYS A 126 5.93 -15.18 0.28
N GLY A 127 4.96 -14.79 1.11
CA GLY A 127 5.21 -14.04 2.34
C GLY A 127 5.36 -14.93 3.56
N ARG A 128 5.49 -14.32 4.73
CA ARG A 128 5.59 -15.02 6.02
C ARG A 128 4.79 -14.28 7.08
N HIS A 129 4.12 -15.03 7.96
CA HIS A 129 3.39 -14.50 9.10
C HIS A 129 4.13 -14.86 10.38
N GLY A 130 4.58 -13.87 11.15
CA GLY A 130 5.18 -14.05 12.48
C GLY A 130 4.21 -13.63 13.59
N TYR A 131 4.05 -14.42 14.64
CA TYR A 131 3.08 -14.17 15.69
C TYR A 131 3.78 -13.96 17.03
N PHE A 132 3.46 -12.87 17.72
CA PHE A 132 3.97 -12.60 19.06
C PHE A 132 2.82 -12.24 20.00
N ILE A 133 3.07 -12.42 21.30
CA ILE A 133 2.16 -12.05 22.37
C ILE A 133 2.62 -10.71 22.94
N LEU A 134 1.74 -9.72 22.95
CA LEU A 134 1.97 -8.47 23.66
C LEU A 134 1.50 -8.62 25.11
N ASP A 135 2.40 -8.44 26.07
CA ASP A 135 2.04 -8.17 27.46
C ASP A 135 1.62 -6.70 27.57
N LYS A 136 0.36 -6.49 27.91
CA LYS A 136 -0.26 -5.17 27.90
C LYS A 136 -0.04 -4.40 29.18
N GLU A 137 0.38 -5.04 30.28
CA GLU A 137 0.62 -4.36 31.57
C GLU A 137 -0.53 -3.42 32.01
N GLY A 138 -1.78 -3.78 31.67
CA GLY A 138 -2.97 -2.99 31.99
C GLY A 138 -3.25 -1.80 31.03
N LEU A 139 -2.66 -1.76 29.83
CA LEU A 139 -3.04 -0.83 28.78
C LEU A 139 -4.46 -1.11 28.26
N ASP A 140 -5.15 -0.03 27.88
CA ASP A 140 -6.42 -0.06 27.18
C ASP A 140 -6.24 -0.19 25.65
N ASP A 141 -7.35 -0.22 24.93
CA ASP A 141 -7.39 -0.40 23.48
C ASP A 141 -6.68 0.70 22.71
N VAL A 142 -6.85 1.96 23.10
CA VAL A 142 -6.19 3.12 22.48
C VAL A 142 -4.68 3.03 22.66
N ALA A 143 -4.22 2.74 23.88
CA ALA A 143 -2.80 2.63 24.16
C ALA A 143 -2.16 1.44 23.43
N VAL A 144 -2.82 0.27 23.41
CA VAL A 144 -2.36 -0.90 22.66
C VAL A 144 -2.27 -0.61 21.17
N ALA A 145 -3.30 0.01 20.56
CA ALA A 145 -3.28 0.35 19.14
C ALA A 145 -2.13 1.31 18.78
N ASN A 146 -1.86 2.30 19.65
CA ASN A 146 -0.76 3.24 19.46
C ASN A 146 0.61 2.56 19.62
N LEU A 147 0.75 1.64 20.57
CA LEU A 147 1.98 0.88 20.81
C LEU A 147 2.31 -0.02 19.61
N LEU A 148 1.31 -0.75 19.08
CA LEU A 148 1.48 -1.57 17.87
C LEU A 148 1.85 -0.72 16.64
N LYS A 149 1.30 0.49 16.51
CA LYS A 149 1.67 1.44 15.45
C LYS A 149 3.11 1.96 15.59
N ARG A 150 3.65 2.06 16.81
CA ARG A 150 5.07 2.38 17.03
C ARG A 150 5.93 1.19 16.60
N LEU A 151 5.58 -0.02 17.05
CA LEU A 151 6.29 -1.23 16.68
C LEU A 151 6.32 -1.47 15.16
N ASP A 152 5.26 -1.13 14.44
CA ASP A 152 5.23 -1.14 12.96
C ASP A 152 6.37 -0.29 12.34
N LYS A 153 6.58 0.93 12.86
CA LYS A 153 7.68 1.78 12.40
C LYS A 153 9.05 1.18 12.72
N VAL A 154 9.18 0.58 13.91
CA VAL A 154 10.40 -0.10 14.34
C VAL A 154 10.70 -1.28 13.39
N LEU A 155 9.72 -2.11 13.07
CA LEU A 155 9.88 -3.22 12.12
C LEU A 155 10.31 -2.74 10.74
N LYS A 156 9.76 -1.63 10.24
CA LYS A 156 10.20 -1.04 8.96
C LYS A 156 11.66 -0.58 9.00
N THR A 157 12.13 -0.07 10.14
CA THR A 157 13.56 0.25 10.32
C THR A 157 14.41 -1.02 10.39
N LEU A 158 13.97 -2.04 11.12
CA LEU A 158 14.65 -3.34 11.20
C LEU A 158 14.73 -4.03 9.84
N LEU A 159 13.68 -3.97 9.02
CA LEU A 159 13.69 -4.49 7.65
C LEU A 159 14.73 -3.77 6.79
N ARG A 160 14.81 -2.43 6.89
CA ARG A 160 15.84 -1.67 6.17
C ARG A 160 17.24 -2.10 6.59
N LEU A 161 17.49 -2.31 7.89
CA LEU A 161 18.77 -2.82 8.39
C LEU A 161 19.06 -4.23 7.84
N PHE A 162 18.08 -5.12 7.86
CA PHE A 162 18.23 -6.47 7.34
C PHE A 162 18.63 -6.48 5.86
N LEU A 163 17.90 -5.76 5.01
CA LEU A 163 18.20 -5.66 3.57
C LEU A 163 19.53 -4.95 3.29
N ALA A 164 19.95 -4.09 4.21
CA ALA A 164 21.23 -3.40 4.20
C ALA A 164 22.41 -4.36 4.44
N THR A 165 22.27 -5.30 5.38
CA THR A 165 23.31 -6.26 5.75
C THR A 165 23.23 -7.57 4.95
N HIS A 166 22.09 -7.85 4.32
CA HIS A 166 21.83 -9.04 3.51
C HIS A 166 21.29 -8.66 2.11
N PRO A 167 22.13 -8.06 1.25
CA PRO A 167 21.72 -7.49 -0.04
C PRO A 167 21.25 -8.53 -1.08
N GLU A 168 21.46 -9.82 -0.84
CA GLU A 168 20.95 -10.95 -1.61
C GLU A 168 19.44 -11.19 -1.41
N HIS A 169 18.87 -10.67 -0.32
CA HIS A 169 17.46 -10.77 -0.03
C HIS A 169 16.67 -9.58 -0.59
N ASP A 170 15.41 -9.84 -0.91
CA ASP A 170 14.46 -8.85 -1.35
C ASP A 170 13.10 -9.12 -0.69
N ILE A 171 12.53 -8.09 -0.07
CA ILE A 171 11.27 -8.11 0.68
C ILE A 171 10.54 -6.81 0.37
N GLU A 172 9.24 -6.93 0.10
CA GLU A 172 8.42 -5.81 -0.36
C GLU A 172 8.12 -4.82 0.77
N ASP A 173 7.56 -5.33 1.87
CA ASP A 173 7.21 -4.56 3.05
C ASP A 173 7.12 -5.46 4.30
N VAL A 174 7.03 -4.84 5.47
CA VAL A 174 6.66 -5.49 6.72
C VAL A 174 5.67 -4.62 7.47
N GLU A 175 4.59 -5.21 7.99
CA GLU A 175 3.58 -4.48 8.75
C GLU A 175 3.09 -5.24 10.00
N ILE A 176 2.66 -4.50 11.03
CA ILE A 176 1.91 -5.08 12.15
C ILE A 176 0.43 -5.14 11.79
N LYS A 177 -0.16 -6.34 11.87
CA LYS A 177 -1.61 -6.59 11.77
C LYS A 177 -2.21 -7.00 13.10
N GLY A 178 -3.53 -6.90 13.19
CA GLY A 178 -4.29 -7.37 14.33
C GLY A 178 -4.49 -6.32 15.42
N THR A 179 -4.60 -5.03 15.09
CA THR A 179 -4.84 -3.98 16.10
C THR A 179 -6.23 -4.11 16.73
N PRO A 180 -6.45 -3.71 18.01
CA PRO A 180 -7.73 -3.89 18.68
C PRO A 180 -8.81 -2.94 18.15
N HIS A 181 -10.08 -3.23 18.45
CA HIS A 181 -11.13 -2.23 18.35
C HIS A 181 -10.91 -1.12 19.38
N ILE A 182 -11.20 0.12 19.01
CA ILE A 182 -11.28 1.24 19.95
C ILE A 182 -12.76 1.44 20.30
N LEU A 183 -13.10 1.22 21.56
CA LEU A 183 -14.46 1.24 22.09
C LEU A 183 -14.69 2.49 22.95
N THR A 184 -15.76 3.22 22.66
CA THR A 184 -16.29 4.25 23.54
C THR A 184 -17.52 3.71 24.24
N TRP A 185 -17.48 3.69 25.56
CA TRP A 185 -18.57 3.21 26.41
C TRP A 185 -19.50 4.37 26.78
N ALA A 186 -20.81 4.11 26.78
CA ALA A 186 -21.80 5.08 27.21
C ALA A 186 -21.60 5.44 28.70
N LYS A 187 -21.91 6.69 29.07
CA LYS A 187 -21.91 7.14 30.47
C LYS A 187 -23.19 6.64 31.17
N GLY A 188 -23.06 5.95 32.31
CA GLY A 188 -24.21 5.55 33.15
C GLY A 188 -24.11 4.14 33.72
N GLU A 189 -25.23 3.67 34.29
CA GLU A 189 -25.37 2.31 34.83
C GLU A 189 -25.58 1.31 33.70
N GLY A 190 -24.50 0.70 33.21
CA GLY A 190 -24.54 -0.37 32.22
C GLY A 190 -23.33 -0.36 31.29
N ARG A 191 -22.79 -1.54 30.97
CA ARG A 191 -21.77 -1.67 29.91
C ARG A 191 -22.45 -1.65 28.55
N GLN A 192 -22.71 -0.45 28.03
CA GLN A 192 -23.15 -0.25 26.65
C GLN A 192 -22.05 0.42 25.83
N ILE A 193 -21.84 -0.07 24.62
CA ILE A 193 -20.93 0.54 23.65
C ILE A 193 -21.71 1.63 22.90
N GLU A 194 -21.19 2.85 22.94
CA GLU A 194 -21.74 4.01 22.23
C GLU A 194 -21.14 4.12 20.83
N ARG A 195 -19.81 3.95 20.72
CA ARG A 195 -19.07 4.01 19.46
C ARG A 195 -18.00 2.94 19.40
N MET A 196 -17.74 2.47 18.20
CA MET A 196 -16.64 1.56 17.91
C MET A 196 -15.91 2.00 16.65
N LYS A 197 -14.58 2.03 16.73
CA LYS A 197 -13.71 2.06 15.56
C LYS A 197 -13.03 0.71 15.43
N SER A 198 -13.32 -0.01 14.35
CA SER A 198 -12.67 -1.28 14.06
C SER A 198 -11.17 -1.14 13.91
N GLY A 199 -10.43 -2.07 14.49
CA GLY A 199 -9.00 -2.24 14.25
C GLY A 199 -8.71 -2.91 12.91
N GLN A 200 -7.44 -3.23 12.69
CA GLN A 200 -6.94 -3.99 11.56
C GLN A 200 -7.02 -5.48 11.86
N LEU A 201 -7.60 -6.25 10.93
CA LEU A 201 -7.66 -7.70 11.04
C LEU A 201 -6.27 -8.32 10.82
N ALA A 202 -5.96 -9.38 11.56
CA ALA A 202 -4.84 -10.28 11.32
C ALA A 202 -5.36 -11.70 11.03
N LYS A 203 -4.68 -12.46 10.18
CA LYS A 203 -5.04 -13.87 9.95
C LYS A 203 -4.76 -14.68 11.21
N LEU A 204 -5.62 -15.63 11.58
CA LEU A 204 -5.30 -16.60 12.63
C LEU A 204 -4.14 -17.51 12.19
N PRO A 205 -3.35 -18.05 13.15
CA PRO A 205 -2.29 -18.99 12.84
C PRO A 205 -2.89 -20.34 12.43
N ARG A 206 -2.33 -20.96 11.38
CA ARG A 206 -2.89 -22.18 10.78
C ARG A 206 -2.21 -23.44 11.28
N ASP A 207 -0.89 -23.41 11.44
CA ASP A 207 -0.08 -24.63 11.64
C ASP A 207 0.06 -25.01 13.13
N ILE A 208 -0.76 -24.41 14.01
CA ILE A 208 -0.63 -24.57 15.47
C ILE A 208 -1.11 -25.91 16.00
N LEU A 209 -1.79 -26.73 15.18
CA LEU A 209 -2.18 -28.09 15.62
C LEU A 209 -0.95 -28.98 15.83
N ASP A 210 0.03 -28.88 14.92
CA ASP A 210 1.25 -29.68 14.96
C ASP A 210 2.40 -28.95 15.69
N ARG A 211 2.30 -27.63 15.83
CA ARG A 211 3.33 -26.75 16.41
C ARG A 211 2.82 -25.96 17.63
N PHE A 212 1.91 -26.56 18.41
CA PHE A 212 1.25 -25.84 19.50
C PHE A 212 2.22 -25.32 20.57
N GLU A 213 3.17 -26.15 21.03
CA GLU A 213 4.11 -25.71 22.07
C GLU A 213 5.02 -24.58 21.55
N GLU A 214 5.46 -24.65 20.30
CA GLU A 214 6.21 -23.56 19.65
C GLU A 214 5.39 -22.26 19.59
N PHE A 215 4.11 -22.34 19.19
CA PHE A 215 3.22 -21.17 19.18
C PHE A 215 2.93 -20.64 20.59
N ARG A 216 2.75 -21.53 21.56
CA ARG A 216 2.45 -21.20 22.95
C ARG A 216 3.63 -20.48 23.62
N ASP A 217 4.83 -20.94 23.31
CA ASP A 217 6.10 -20.40 23.83
C ASP A 217 6.69 -19.31 22.91
N THR A 218 5.90 -18.80 21.95
CA THR A 218 6.31 -17.71 21.06
C THR A 218 6.74 -16.46 21.83
N THR A 219 7.49 -15.58 21.16
CA THR A 219 7.89 -14.26 21.68
C THR A 219 6.78 -13.56 22.47
N VAL A 220 7.09 -13.19 23.72
CA VAL A 220 6.29 -12.27 24.53
C VAL A 220 7.00 -10.92 24.62
N LEU A 221 6.38 -9.86 24.11
CA LEU A 221 6.90 -8.50 24.20
C LEU A 221 6.20 -7.71 25.31
N SER A 222 6.99 -7.14 26.22
CA SER A 222 6.53 -6.14 27.19
C SER A 222 6.57 -4.72 26.59
N ILE A 223 5.96 -3.76 27.29
CA ILE A 223 6.01 -2.35 26.87
C ILE A 223 7.46 -1.86 26.88
N GLN A 224 8.19 -2.18 27.95
CA GLN A 224 9.61 -1.84 28.09
C GLN A 224 10.43 -2.41 26.92
N LYS A 225 10.16 -3.66 26.51
CA LYS A 225 10.90 -4.27 25.40
C LYS A 225 10.66 -3.55 24.08
N ILE A 226 9.42 -3.10 23.82
CA ILE A 226 9.12 -2.33 22.62
C ILE A 226 9.86 -1.00 22.63
N TYR A 227 9.98 -0.31 23.77
CA TYR A 227 10.77 0.91 23.87
C TYR A 227 12.27 0.67 23.68
N GLU A 228 12.81 -0.44 24.18
CA GLU A 228 14.20 -0.83 23.89
C GLU A 228 14.42 -1.08 22.39
N LEU A 229 13.45 -1.70 21.71
CA LEU A 229 13.52 -1.89 20.26
C LEU A 229 13.42 -0.56 19.51
N GLU A 230 12.58 0.37 19.97
CA GLU A 230 12.46 1.73 19.42
C GLU A 230 13.78 2.50 19.58
N ASP A 231 14.34 2.58 20.79
CA ASP A 231 15.62 3.25 21.05
C ASP A 231 16.77 2.61 20.27
N ARG A 232 16.83 1.27 20.22
CA ARG A 232 17.83 0.58 19.37
C ARG A 232 17.65 0.94 17.91
N ALA A 233 16.41 0.98 17.40
CA ALA A 233 16.12 1.33 16.03
C ALA A 233 16.43 2.81 15.70
N GLU A 234 16.25 3.72 16.66
CA GLU A 234 16.60 5.14 16.51
C GLU A 234 18.13 5.37 16.51
N ARG A 235 18.86 4.57 17.31
CA ARG A 235 20.33 4.59 17.33
C ARG A 235 20.96 3.97 16.09
N ILE A 236 20.20 3.18 15.32
CA ILE A 236 20.60 2.82 13.97
C ILE A 236 20.60 4.13 13.18
N VAL A 237 21.75 4.79 13.18
CA VAL A 237 22.04 5.86 12.24
C VAL A 237 22.10 5.18 10.90
N ILE A 238 20.97 5.22 10.18
CA ILE A 238 20.94 5.20 8.73
C ILE A 238 21.48 6.60 8.38
N PRO A 239 22.78 6.82 8.13
CA PRO A 239 23.30 8.07 7.61
C PRO A 239 22.52 8.37 6.35
N GLY A 240 21.48 9.18 6.53
CA GLY A 240 20.77 9.83 5.45
C GLY A 240 21.84 10.30 4.50
N PRO A 241 21.68 10.01 3.19
CA PRO A 241 22.74 10.07 2.20
C PRO A 241 23.61 11.25 2.57
N ARG A 242 24.89 11.03 2.94
CA ARG A 242 25.78 12.13 3.36
C ARG A 242 25.40 13.25 2.43
N LYS A 243 24.81 14.33 2.96
CA LYS A 243 24.62 15.54 2.16
C LYS A 243 26.05 15.79 1.75
N LEU A 244 26.43 15.33 0.56
CA LEU A 244 27.66 15.71 -0.08
C LEU A 244 27.54 17.19 0.09
N SER A 245 28.42 17.77 0.94
CA SER A 245 28.49 19.21 1.09
C SER A 245 28.46 19.64 -0.35
N VAL A 246 27.33 20.24 -0.76
CA VAL A 246 27.14 20.59 -2.15
C VAL A 246 28.28 21.53 -2.29
N PHE A 247 29.38 21.05 -2.90
CA PHE A 247 30.38 21.92 -3.42
C PHE A 247 29.48 22.76 -4.28
N ARG A 248 29.27 24.00 -3.83
CA ARG A 248 28.86 25.07 -4.71
C ARG A 248 30.04 25.20 -5.67
N LEU A 249 30.26 24.19 -6.51
CA LEU A 249 30.49 24.42 -7.89
C LEU A 249 29.36 25.38 -8.22
N LYS A 250 29.73 26.67 -8.29
CA LYS A 250 29.12 27.59 -9.22
C LYS A 250 29.26 26.93 -10.59
N GLY A 251 28.51 25.86 -10.82
CA GLY A 251 28.18 25.40 -12.14
C GLY A 251 27.44 26.58 -12.72
N SER A 252 28.06 27.22 -13.69
CA SER A 252 27.47 28.30 -14.44
C SER A 252 26.22 27.77 -15.14
N THR A 253 25.08 27.74 -14.45
CA THR A 253 23.75 27.70 -15.07
C THR A 253 23.35 29.13 -15.44
N ARG A 254 24.27 29.89 -16.05
CA ARG A 254 23.91 31.17 -16.68
C ARG A 254 23.01 30.96 -17.90
N ASN A 255 22.93 29.73 -18.42
CA ASN A 255 22.06 29.40 -19.54
C ASN A 255 20.87 28.59 -19.03
N HIS A 256 19.68 29.05 -19.39
CA HIS A 256 18.42 28.34 -19.20
C HIS A 256 18.57 26.90 -19.74
N PRO A 257 18.18 25.85 -18.99
CA PRO A 257 18.43 24.46 -19.38
C PRO A 257 17.57 23.99 -20.58
N LEU A 258 16.49 24.72 -20.86
CA LEU A 258 15.57 24.54 -21.96
C LEU A 258 15.78 25.65 -23.00
N SER A 259 15.61 25.33 -24.29
CA SER A 259 15.49 26.37 -25.32
C SER A 259 14.20 27.17 -25.12
N THR A 260 14.16 28.39 -25.64
CA THR A 260 12.93 29.21 -25.66
C THR A 260 11.77 28.46 -26.32
N GLU A 261 12.05 27.77 -27.43
CA GLU A 261 11.08 26.94 -28.15
C GLU A 261 10.50 25.81 -27.27
N GLU A 262 11.35 25.10 -26.49
CA GLU A 262 10.87 24.06 -25.58
C GLU A 262 10.05 24.62 -24.41
N ALA A 263 10.39 25.82 -23.91
CA ALA A 263 9.65 26.49 -22.86
C ALA A 263 8.27 26.96 -23.33
N GLU A 264 8.19 27.58 -24.51
CA GLU A 264 6.93 28.02 -25.13
C GLU A 264 6.02 26.82 -25.45
N ALA A 265 6.61 25.69 -25.89
CA ALA A 265 5.87 24.47 -26.17
C ALA A 265 5.16 23.88 -24.95
N ILE A 266 5.55 24.22 -23.71
CA ILE A 266 4.90 23.75 -22.47
C ILE A 266 3.43 24.14 -22.44
N GLY A 267 3.12 25.39 -22.82
CA GLY A 267 1.76 25.94 -22.81
C GLY A 267 0.90 25.55 -24.02
N GLY A 268 1.51 24.98 -25.07
CA GLY A 268 0.83 24.58 -26.30
C GLY A 268 0.89 23.06 -26.52
N PRO A 269 1.71 22.57 -27.47
CA PRO A 269 1.72 21.16 -27.88
C PRO A 269 1.93 20.16 -26.72
N TYR A 270 2.79 20.46 -25.75
CA TYR A 270 3.00 19.56 -24.62
C TYR A 270 1.79 19.51 -23.67
N LEU A 271 1.08 20.62 -23.50
CA LEU A 271 -0.15 20.66 -22.72
C LEU A 271 -1.27 19.87 -23.40
N GLU A 272 -1.40 19.98 -24.72
CA GLU A 272 -2.37 19.19 -25.50
C GLU A 272 -2.11 17.70 -25.36
N PHE A 273 -0.85 17.28 -25.51
CA PHE A 273 -0.45 15.90 -25.28
C PHE A 273 -0.74 15.46 -23.84
N ALA A 274 -0.36 16.27 -22.84
CA ALA A 274 -0.58 15.94 -21.43
C ALA A 274 -2.06 15.79 -21.05
N ARG A 275 -2.98 16.52 -21.70
CA ARG A 275 -4.44 16.37 -21.52
C ARG A 275 -4.95 15.00 -21.94
N THR A 276 -4.28 14.33 -22.89
CA THR A 276 -4.64 12.95 -23.27
C THR A 276 -4.34 11.95 -22.15
N TRP A 277 -3.36 12.25 -21.28
CA TRP A 277 -2.99 11.40 -20.15
C TRP A 277 -3.72 11.76 -18.86
N VAL A 278 -3.99 13.05 -18.67
CA VAL A 278 -4.64 13.59 -17.47
C VAL A 278 -5.80 14.50 -17.88
N PRO A 279 -6.95 13.92 -18.30
CA PRO A 279 -8.14 14.69 -18.65
C PRO A 279 -8.80 15.34 -17.42
N GLU A 280 -8.59 14.76 -16.24
CA GLU A 280 -9.10 15.27 -14.96
C GLU A 280 -7.97 15.39 -13.92
N PRO A 281 -8.02 16.38 -13.00
CA PRO A 281 -6.94 16.57 -12.03
C PRO A 281 -6.81 15.41 -11.04
N LEU A 282 -5.61 14.83 -10.95
CA LEU A 282 -5.30 13.71 -10.07
C LEU A 282 -5.06 14.17 -8.63
N ALA A 283 -5.58 13.39 -7.67
CA ALA A 283 -5.30 13.60 -6.26
C ALA A 283 -3.87 13.16 -5.91
N THR A 284 -3.20 13.90 -5.03
CA THR A 284 -1.92 13.49 -4.46
C THR A 284 -2.08 13.01 -3.02
N SER A 285 -0.99 12.56 -2.39
CA SER A 285 -0.95 12.27 -0.96
C SER A 285 -1.04 13.52 -0.07
N SER A 286 -0.97 14.72 -0.66
CA SER A 286 -1.16 16.00 0.02
C SER A 286 -2.45 16.68 -0.46
N ARG A 287 -2.67 17.95 -0.08
CA ARG A 287 -3.77 18.76 -0.60
C ARG A 287 -3.54 19.22 -2.05
N ALA A 288 -2.35 19.00 -2.61
CA ALA A 288 -2.05 19.34 -3.99
C ALA A 288 -2.81 18.41 -4.95
N ARG A 289 -3.17 18.94 -6.12
CA ARG A 289 -3.66 18.18 -7.27
C ARG A 289 -2.66 18.33 -8.41
N VAL A 290 -2.59 17.31 -9.27
CA VAL A 290 -1.82 17.31 -10.52
C VAL A 290 -2.80 17.55 -11.66
N GLU A 291 -2.57 18.60 -12.42
CA GLU A 291 -3.31 18.93 -13.64
C GLU A 291 -2.46 18.60 -14.87
N ALA A 292 -3.04 18.64 -16.07
CA ALA A 292 -2.32 18.41 -17.32
C ALA A 292 -1.12 19.36 -17.50
N GLU A 293 -1.22 20.60 -17.03
CA GLU A 293 -0.11 21.57 -17.04
C GLU A 293 1.10 21.06 -16.24
N ASP A 294 0.89 20.44 -15.08
CA ASP A 294 1.98 19.89 -14.29
C ASP A 294 2.68 18.72 -15.03
N VAL A 295 1.90 17.91 -15.74
CA VAL A 295 2.43 16.80 -16.55
C VAL A 295 3.23 17.32 -17.74
N ALA A 296 2.75 18.35 -18.43
CA ALA A 296 3.47 19.00 -19.53
C ALA A 296 4.84 19.52 -19.06
N ILE A 297 4.88 20.23 -17.92
CA ILE A 297 6.13 20.69 -17.30
C ILE A 297 7.04 19.49 -16.99
N GLY A 298 6.47 18.43 -16.40
CA GLY A 298 7.21 17.21 -16.05
C GLY A 298 7.83 16.51 -17.27
N LEU A 299 7.10 16.38 -18.37
CA LEU A 299 7.55 15.73 -19.60
C LEU A 299 8.80 16.41 -20.17
N VAL A 300 8.74 17.74 -20.32
CA VAL A 300 9.86 18.54 -20.84
C VAL A 300 11.11 18.42 -19.97
N ILE A 301 10.95 18.51 -18.66
CA ILE A 301 12.07 18.40 -17.72
C ILE A 301 12.69 17.00 -17.76
N VAL A 302 11.86 15.95 -17.83
CA VAL A 302 12.34 14.56 -17.90
C VAL A 302 13.06 14.28 -19.21
N LYS A 303 12.55 14.80 -20.34
CA LYS A 303 13.20 14.72 -21.65
C LYS A 303 14.61 15.31 -21.59
N VAL A 304 14.76 16.56 -21.10
CA VAL A 304 16.08 17.20 -20.95
C VAL A 304 17.00 16.45 -20.00
N CYS A 305 16.46 15.96 -18.87
CA CYS A 305 17.28 15.22 -17.93
C CYS A 305 17.72 13.86 -18.48
N THR A 306 16.92 13.23 -19.35
CA THR A 306 17.26 11.97 -20.03
C THR A 306 18.43 12.17 -20.98
N SER A 307 18.37 13.19 -21.85
CA SER A 307 19.45 13.53 -22.79
C SER A 307 20.74 13.96 -22.10
N LYS A 308 20.66 14.40 -20.83
CA LYS A 308 21.80 14.84 -20.02
C LYS A 308 21.97 14.00 -18.76
N SER A 309 21.68 12.69 -18.81
CA SER A 309 21.73 11.81 -17.63
C SER A 309 23.06 11.89 -16.86
N ASN A 310 23.04 11.63 -15.55
CA ASN A 310 24.30 11.53 -14.78
C ASN A 310 25.16 10.39 -15.34
N ALA A 311 26.48 10.46 -15.14
CA ALA A 311 27.40 9.42 -15.60
C ALA A 311 27.07 8.00 -15.05
N ASP A 312 26.35 7.91 -13.93
CA ASP A 312 25.91 6.64 -13.33
C ASP A 312 24.51 6.17 -13.81
N GLY A 313 23.91 6.89 -14.78
CA GLY A 313 22.59 6.62 -15.32
C GLY A 313 21.43 7.01 -14.41
N THR A 314 21.69 7.76 -13.32
CA THR A 314 20.61 8.24 -12.43
C THR A 314 20.00 9.54 -12.97
N LEU A 315 18.68 9.68 -12.81
CA LEU A 315 17.96 10.93 -13.03
C LEU A 315 17.84 11.71 -11.70
N PRO A 316 18.53 12.85 -11.55
CA PRO A 316 18.60 13.55 -10.27
C PRO A 316 17.34 14.39 -10.01
N THR A 317 16.53 14.01 -9.01
CA THR A 317 15.40 14.81 -8.51
C THR A 317 15.80 16.26 -8.15
N ALA A 318 17.04 16.47 -7.70
CA ALA A 318 17.58 17.79 -7.42
C ALA A 318 17.67 18.67 -8.68
N ARG A 319 18.01 18.08 -9.84
CA ARG A 319 18.08 18.81 -11.12
C ARG A 319 16.69 19.10 -11.65
N ILE A 320 15.78 18.13 -11.57
CA ILE A 320 14.36 18.33 -11.92
C ILE A 320 13.79 19.52 -11.13
N LYS A 321 14.00 19.54 -9.81
CA LYS A 321 13.60 20.66 -8.96
C LYS A 321 14.25 21.98 -9.36
N ALA A 322 15.53 21.97 -9.73
CA ALA A 322 16.26 23.17 -10.14
C ALA A 322 15.73 23.73 -11.48
N ILE A 323 15.48 22.86 -12.47
CA ILE A 323 14.92 23.26 -13.77
C ILE A 323 13.51 23.82 -13.57
N TRP A 324 12.63 23.11 -12.86
CA TRP A 324 11.28 23.57 -12.58
C TRP A 324 11.28 24.90 -11.81
N GLY A 325 12.11 25.00 -10.76
CA GLY A 325 12.23 26.23 -9.99
C GLY A 325 12.68 27.43 -10.84
N ARG A 326 13.50 27.19 -11.88
CA ARG A 326 13.93 28.22 -12.82
C ARG A 326 12.79 28.65 -13.76
N LEU A 327 12.10 27.69 -14.39
CA LEU A 327 10.90 27.94 -15.21
C LEU A 327 9.90 28.85 -14.48
N TYR A 328 9.64 28.54 -13.20
CA TYR A 328 8.71 29.31 -12.38
C TYR A 328 9.23 30.72 -12.05
N GLN A 329 10.53 30.87 -11.77
CA GLN A 329 11.15 32.17 -11.47
C GLN A 329 11.20 33.09 -12.69
N ASP A 330 11.40 32.52 -13.87
CA ASP A 330 11.46 33.25 -15.14
C ASP A 330 10.04 33.55 -15.69
N GLY A 331 8.98 33.05 -15.04
CA GLY A 331 7.59 33.31 -15.41
C GLY A 331 7.07 32.46 -16.58
N GLU A 332 7.84 31.46 -16.99
CA GLU A 332 7.52 30.57 -18.11
C GLU A 332 6.44 29.54 -17.74
N VAL A 333 6.29 29.23 -16.44
CA VAL A 333 5.23 28.36 -15.92
C VAL A 333 4.59 28.97 -14.68
N GLY A 334 3.28 28.79 -14.51
CA GLY A 334 2.51 29.38 -13.40
C GLY A 334 2.64 28.63 -12.07
N ARG A 335 3.27 27.45 -12.06
CA ARG A 335 3.26 26.53 -10.91
C ARG A 335 4.65 26.23 -10.37
N ALA A 336 4.85 26.46 -9.08
CA ALA A 336 6.09 26.11 -8.38
C ALA A 336 6.21 24.58 -8.16
N PHE A 337 7.45 24.10 -8.09
CA PHE A 337 7.76 22.69 -7.81
C PHE A 337 7.18 22.21 -6.47
N ASP A 338 6.44 21.12 -6.50
CA ASP A 338 5.93 20.41 -5.33
C ASP A 338 6.31 18.93 -5.38
N TYR A 339 6.81 18.37 -4.27
CA TYR A 339 7.29 16.98 -4.24
C TYR A 339 6.16 15.95 -4.40
N HIS A 340 4.94 16.26 -3.93
CA HIS A 340 3.80 15.35 -4.06
C HIS A 340 3.26 15.35 -5.48
N ARG A 341 3.21 16.51 -6.14
CA ARG A 341 2.92 16.62 -7.58
C ARG A 341 3.95 15.87 -8.41
N TRP A 342 5.24 16.13 -8.16
CA TRP A 342 6.32 15.46 -8.90
C TRP A 342 6.23 13.94 -8.81
N LYS A 343 5.97 13.39 -7.62
CA LYS A 343 5.77 11.95 -7.46
C LYS A 343 4.61 11.45 -8.34
N ALA A 344 3.44 12.09 -8.26
CA ALA A 344 2.27 11.69 -9.03
C ALA A 344 2.47 11.82 -10.55
N ILE A 345 3.14 12.87 -11.01
CA ILE A 345 3.50 13.04 -12.44
C ILE A 345 4.39 11.90 -12.90
N ARG A 346 5.45 11.58 -12.14
CA ARG A 346 6.34 10.46 -12.48
C ARG A 346 5.58 9.14 -12.54
N ASP A 347 4.69 8.90 -11.57
CA ASP A 347 3.88 7.68 -11.53
C ASP A 347 2.92 7.61 -12.75
N VAL A 348 2.40 8.75 -13.25
CA VAL A 348 1.64 8.82 -14.52
C VAL A 348 2.52 8.48 -15.72
N ILE A 349 3.72 9.08 -15.84
CA ILE A 349 4.62 8.80 -16.97
C ILE A 349 5.03 7.32 -16.97
N GLU A 350 5.31 6.72 -15.81
CA GLU A 350 5.58 5.28 -15.70
C GLU A 350 4.37 4.43 -16.11
N ALA A 351 3.16 4.77 -15.65
CA ALA A 351 1.94 4.04 -15.98
C ALA A 351 1.61 4.04 -17.48
N GLN A 352 1.98 5.10 -18.20
CA GLN A 352 1.84 5.19 -19.65
C GLN A 352 2.99 4.52 -20.42
N GLY A 353 3.92 3.84 -19.73
CA GLY A 353 5.10 3.24 -20.35
C GLY A 353 6.13 4.25 -20.84
N GLY A 354 6.03 5.51 -20.38
CA GLY A 354 6.92 6.61 -20.75
C GLY A 354 8.25 6.62 -19.99
N LEU A 355 8.40 5.80 -18.95
CA LEU A 355 9.67 5.62 -18.23
C LEU A 355 10.17 4.18 -18.35
N GLU A 356 11.43 4.01 -18.71
CA GLU A 356 12.12 2.73 -18.70
C GLU A 356 12.93 2.57 -17.40
N MET A 357 12.54 1.62 -16.57
CA MET A 357 13.18 1.37 -15.27
C MET A 357 14.40 0.46 -15.44
N VAL A 358 15.60 1.04 -15.30
CA VAL A 358 16.89 0.33 -15.40
C VAL A 358 17.24 -0.39 -14.08
N ASP A 359 16.98 0.25 -12.94
CA ASP A 359 17.17 -0.34 -11.62
C ASP A 359 16.13 0.23 -10.64
N ARG A 360 15.21 -0.61 -10.15
CA ARG A 360 14.17 -0.20 -9.21
C ARG A 360 14.66 -0.08 -7.76
N ARG A 361 15.88 -0.56 -7.46
CA ARG A 361 16.41 -0.54 -6.10
C ARG A 361 16.69 0.89 -5.67
N TYR A 362 15.95 1.34 -4.66
CA TYR A 362 16.20 2.58 -3.96
C TYR A 362 16.47 2.28 -2.48
N TYR A 363 17.58 2.77 -1.97
CA TYR A 363 17.84 2.83 -0.53
C TYR A 363 18.73 4.03 -0.21
N SER A 364 18.43 4.70 0.91
CA SER A 364 19.32 5.72 1.46
C SER A 364 20.64 5.09 1.89
N GLY A 365 21.73 5.86 1.90
CA GLY A 365 22.99 5.37 2.49
C GLY A 365 22.77 4.99 3.95
N PHE A 366 23.58 4.07 4.47
CA PHE A 366 23.53 3.69 5.87
C PHE A 366 24.92 3.32 6.42
N VAL A 367 25.12 3.27 7.75
CA VAL A 367 26.33 2.80 8.43
C VAL A 367 25.92 1.44 8.97
N ALA A 368 26.62 0.39 8.54
CA ALA A 368 26.39 -0.95 9.06
C ALA A 368 26.89 -1.06 10.51
N ASP A 369 26.48 -2.12 11.23
CA ASP A 369 26.82 -2.32 12.65
C ASP A 369 28.33 -2.34 12.94
N ASN A 370 29.15 -2.68 11.93
CA ASN A 370 30.61 -2.63 12.01
C ASN A 370 31.21 -1.22 11.78
N GLY A 371 30.38 -0.17 11.73
CA GLY A 371 30.80 1.21 11.47
C GLY A 371 31.09 1.53 10.00
N ARG A 372 30.97 0.57 9.07
CA ARG A 372 31.22 0.80 7.64
C ARG A 372 30.07 1.54 6.98
N TYR A 373 30.36 2.65 6.31
CA TYR A 373 29.39 3.36 5.47
C TYR A 373 29.11 2.59 4.17
N ILE A 374 27.83 2.26 3.94
CA ILE A 374 27.31 1.73 2.69
C ILE A 374 26.62 2.87 1.94
N LYS A 375 27.10 3.15 0.73
CA LYS A 375 26.59 4.22 -0.12
C LYS A 375 25.16 3.88 -0.56
N GLY A 376 24.24 4.82 -0.39
CA GLY A 376 22.86 4.69 -0.86
C GLY A 376 22.79 4.51 -2.37
N LYS A 377 21.70 3.91 -2.83
CA LYS A 377 21.43 3.64 -4.22
C LYS A 377 20.16 4.33 -4.64
N ALA A 378 20.24 5.14 -5.69
CA ALA A 378 19.07 5.72 -6.33
C ALA A 378 18.51 4.73 -7.36
N ALA A 379 17.18 4.73 -7.52
CA ALA A 379 16.57 4.08 -8.67
C ALA A 379 17.10 4.72 -9.96
N LYS A 380 17.34 3.88 -10.97
CA LYS A 380 17.80 4.28 -12.29
C LYS A 380 16.68 4.10 -13.28
N TRP A 381 16.42 5.13 -14.05
CA TRP A 381 15.38 5.14 -15.07
C TRP A 381 15.68 6.26 -16.05
N HIS A 382 15.10 6.19 -17.23
CA HIS A 382 15.12 7.25 -18.24
C HIS A 382 13.78 7.32 -18.96
N MET A 383 13.56 8.39 -19.71
CA MET A 383 12.40 8.45 -20.62
C MET A 383 12.52 7.35 -21.68
N ALA A 384 11.40 6.73 -22.00
CA ALA A 384 11.33 5.75 -23.07
C ALA A 384 11.62 6.41 -24.42
N GLY A 385 12.28 5.70 -25.33
CA GLY A 385 12.69 6.25 -26.64
C GLY A 385 11.51 6.79 -27.46
N TRP A 386 10.43 6.01 -27.53
CA TRP A 386 9.20 6.38 -28.25
C TRP A 386 8.60 7.70 -27.74
N LEU A 387 8.70 7.98 -26.44
CA LEU A 387 8.14 9.18 -25.85
C LEU A 387 9.02 10.40 -26.19
N VAL A 388 10.34 10.24 -26.23
CA VAL A 388 11.25 11.32 -26.69
C VAL A 388 10.92 11.68 -28.15
N GLU A 389 10.81 10.66 -29.02
CA GLU A 389 10.46 10.83 -30.43
C GLU A 389 9.10 11.52 -30.60
N THR A 390 8.07 11.06 -29.88
CA THR A 390 6.72 11.67 -29.90
C THR A 390 6.78 13.14 -29.48
N LEU A 391 7.51 13.47 -28.42
CA LEU A 391 7.62 14.85 -27.94
C LEU A 391 8.40 15.76 -28.91
N ASP A 392 9.35 15.22 -29.67
CA ASP A 392 10.06 15.96 -30.72
C ASP A 392 9.17 16.18 -31.96
N GLU A 393 8.41 15.16 -32.37
CA GLU A 393 7.48 15.24 -33.49
C GLU A 393 6.37 16.29 -33.27
N ILE A 394 5.81 16.35 -32.06
CA ILE A 394 4.73 17.29 -31.74
C ILE A 394 5.26 18.74 -31.79
N VAL A 395 6.47 19.00 -31.27
CA VAL A 395 7.10 20.33 -31.35
C VAL A 395 7.45 20.69 -32.80
N GLY A 396 7.98 19.74 -33.58
CA GLY A 396 8.28 19.96 -34.99
C GLY A 396 7.04 20.19 -35.87
N SER A 397 5.92 19.56 -35.53
CA SER A 397 4.66 19.68 -36.29
C SER A 397 3.90 20.98 -35.98
N GLY A 398 3.96 21.46 -34.73
CA GLY A 398 3.32 22.71 -34.30
C GLY A 398 3.80 23.95 -35.06
N GLN A 399 5.05 23.94 -35.56
CA GLN A 399 5.62 25.06 -36.32
C GLN A 399 5.09 25.20 -37.75
N ARG A 400 4.46 24.16 -38.33
CA ARG A 400 3.95 24.22 -39.72
C ARG A 400 2.54 24.83 -39.83
N ALA A 401 1.78 24.88 -38.75
CA ALA A 401 0.40 25.34 -38.79
C ALA A 401 0.27 26.88 -38.90
N GLU A 402 1.24 27.65 -38.39
CA GLU A 402 1.15 29.12 -38.35
C GLU A 402 1.72 29.83 -39.60
N SER A 403 2.44 29.15 -40.49
CA SER A 403 3.10 29.80 -41.64
C SER A 403 2.29 29.81 -42.96
N THR A 404 1.03 29.36 -42.97
CA THR A 404 0.23 29.23 -44.22
C THR A 404 -0.92 30.22 -44.35
N THR A 405 -1.02 31.23 -43.49
CA THR A 405 -2.03 32.30 -43.60
C THR A 405 -1.40 33.65 -43.92
N GLY A 406 -1.17 33.90 -45.22
CA GLY A 406 -0.84 35.27 -45.65
C GLY A 406 -0.23 35.44 -47.04
N SER A 407 -0.98 35.13 -48.11
CA SER A 407 -0.99 35.95 -49.33
C SER A 407 -2.02 35.42 -50.34
N SER A 408 -3.19 36.06 -50.43
CA SER A 408 -3.91 36.19 -51.70
C SER A 408 -4.94 37.31 -51.58
N SER A 409 -4.63 38.39 -52.29
CA SER A 409 -5.46 39.57 -52.53
C SER A 409 -6.67 39.25 -53.41
N ASP A 410 -7.77 39.95 -53.14
CA ASP A 410 -8.79 40.47 -54.06
C ASP A 410 -8.90 39.84 -55.46
N GLN A 411 -10.04 39.19 -55.74
CA GLN A 411 -10.89 39.64 -56.84
C GLN A 411 -12.34 39.17 -56.75
N ASP A 412 -13.17 40.10 -57.20
CA ASP A 412 -14.62 40.23 -57.22
C ASP A 412 -15.32 39.34 -58.26
N ARG A 413 -16.65 39.16 -58.08
CA ARG A 413 -17.73 38.69 -59.00
C ARG A 413 -18.24 37.24 -58.92
N GLY A 414 -19.46 37.12 -58.37
CA GLY A 414 -20.68 36.81 -59.14
C GLY A 414 -20.98 35.37 -59.56
N GLY A 415 -21.96 34.75 -58.88
CA GLY A 415 -23.09 34.09 -59.56
C GLY A 415 -23.13 32.56 -59.66
N THR A 416 -24.31 32.04 -59.29
CA THR A 416 -24.97 30.77 -59.71
C THR A 416 -24.77 29.50 -58.86
N SER A 417 -25.88 29.05 -58.25
CA SER A 417 -26.19 27.69 -57.73
C SER A 417 -26.47 26.69 -58.88
N PRO A 418 -26.87 25.41 -58.63
CA PRO A 418 -26.41 24.38 -57.69
C PRO A 418 -26.16 22.99 -58.37
N GLY A 419 -25.47 22.07 -57.69
CA GLY A 419 -25.42 20.62 -57.99
C GLY A 419 -24.57 19.93 -56.92
N GLN A 420 -25.14 19.10 -56.03
CA GLN A 420 -25.30 17.64 -56.12
C GLN A 420 -23.99 16.87 -56.35
N GLU A 421 -23.58 16.08 -55.34
CA GLU A 421 -22.82 14.82 -55.32
C GLU A 421 -22.22 14.69 -53.89
N GLU A 422 -22.84 13.96 -52.96
CA GLU A 422 -22.62 12.51 -52.74
C GLU A 422 -21.16 12.09 -52.94
N ASP A 423 -20.41 11.93 -51.84
CA ASP A 423 -19.49 10.81 -51.77
C ASP A 423 -19.14 10.39 -50.34
N GLN A 424 -19.03 9.07 -50.24
CA GLN A 424 -18.95 8.25 -49.04
C GLN A 424 -17.53 8.27 -48.47
N ALA A 425 -17.40 8.40 -47.15
CA ALA A 425 -16.16 8.10 -46.45
C ALA A 425 -16.39 6.94 -45.49
N GLU A 426 -15.82 5.79 -45.86
CA GLU A 426 -15.74 4.57 -45.08
C GLU A 426 -14.99 4.80 -43.77
N GLU A 427 -15.67 4.58 -42.65
CA GLU A 427 -15.07 4.55 -41.31
C GLU A 427 -14.54 3.12 -41.06
N GLN A 428 -13.27 2.88 -41.38
CA GLN A 428 -12.57 1.64 -40.98
C GLN A 428 -12.24 1.69 -39.49
N VAL A 429 -13.19 1.25 -38.66
CA VAL A 429 -12.96 0.92 -37.25
C VAL A 429 -12.17 -0.38 -37.18
N ILE A 430 -10.88 -0.29 -36.84
CA ILE A 430 -10.07 -1.44 -36.43
C ILE A 430 -10.54 -1.88 -35.04
N SER A 431 -11.50 -2.81 -35.02
CA SER A 431 -11.95 -3.51 -33.82
C SER A 431 -11.00 -4.68 -33.55
N MET A 432 -10.27 -4.64 -32.44
CA MET A 432 -9.56 -5.81 -31.90
C MET A 432 -10.54 -6.74 -31.17
N PRO A 433 -10.43 -8.08 -31.33
CA PRO A 433 -11.37 -9.02 -30.74
C PRO A 433 -11.16 -9.14 -29.22
N ILE A 434 -12.15 -8.68 -28.45
CA ILE A 434 -12.30 -9.03 -27.04
C ILE A 434 -12.78 -10.48 -27.00
N GLN A 435 -11.93 -11.36 -26.47
CA GLN A 435 -12.29 -12.75 -26.25
C GLN A 435 -13.38 -12.87 -25.18
N ASP A 436 -14.46 -13.47 -25.63
CA ASP A 436 -15.66 -13.89 -24.93
C ASP A 436 -15.30 -14.72 -23.68
N ARG A 437 -15.62 -14.21 -22.49
CA ARG A 437 -15.60 -14.99 -21.24
C ARG A 437 -17.03 -15.24 -20.81
N GLY A 438 -17.43 -16.49 -20.99
CA GLY A 438 -18.76 -17.02 -20.73
C GLY A 438 -19.38 -16.56 -19.40
N GLU A 439 -20.58 -16.01 -19.53
CA GLU A 439 -21.49 -15.74 -18.44
C GLU A 439 -22.01 -17.06 -17.84
N LEU A 440 -21.64 -17.35 -16.59
CA LEU A 440 -22.29 -18.37 -15.78
C LEU A 440 -23.47 -17.73 -15.03
N CYS A 441 -24.65 -17.97 -15.58
CA CYS A 441 -25.95 -17.58 -15.06
C CYS A 441 -26.23 -18.32 -13.73
N TRP A 442 -26.19 -17.62 -12.60
CA TRP A 442 -26.68 -18.15 -11.31
C TRP A 442 -28.09 -17.64 -11.02
N ASN A 443 -29.05 -18.55 -11.19
CA ASN A 443 -30.45 -18.35 -10.85
C ASN A 443 -30.63 -18.14 -9.33
N LYS A 444 -31.10 -16.94 -8.97
CA LYS A 444 -31.72 -16.64 -7.67
C LYS A 444 -33.03 -17.44 -7.55
N LYS A 445 -33.13 -18.32 -6.56
CA LYS A 445 -34.44 -18.65 -5.96
C LYS A 445 -34.46 -18.26 -4.48
N LYS A 446 -35.42 -17.39 -4.18
CA LYS A 446 -35.83 -16.85 -2.89
C LYS A 446 -36.73 -17.86 -2.16
N GLY A 447 -36.74 -17.76 -0.83
CA GLY A 447 -37.82 -18.20 0.07
C GLY A 447 -37.80 -19.71 0.37
N THR A 448 -37.99 -20.20 1.58
CA THR A 448 -38.83 -19.72 2.69
C THR A 448 -38.42 -20.47 3.97
N SER A 449 -38.57 -19.83 5.12
CA SER A 449 -38.88 -20.48 6.41
C SER A 449 -40.30 -20.05 6.79
N PRO A 450 -41.00 -20.63 7.80
CA PRO A 450 -40.64 -21.73 8.70
C PRO A 450 -41.78 -22.76 8.90
N THR A 451 -41.48 -23.93 9.46
CA THR A 451 -42.45 -24.63 10.31
C THR A 451 -41.75 -25.48 11.36
N ALA A 452 -42.17 -25.27 12.61
CA ALA A 452 -41.91 -26.12 13.73
C ALA A 452 -42.60 -27.48 13.54
N CYS A 453 -41.96 -28.57 13.96
CA CYS A 453 -42.66 -29.62 14.69
C CYS A 453 -41.67 -30.57 15.38
N SER A 454 -41.99 -30.83 16.64
CA SER A 454 -41.63 -31.97 17.48
C SER A 454 -41.25 -33.26 16.76
N PHE A 455 -40.22 -33.97 17.25
CA PHE A 455 -40.35 -35.30 17.86
C PHE A 455 -38.97 -35.81 18.34
N CYS A 456 -38.84 -36.08 19.64
CA CYS A 456 -37.90 -37.06 20.16
C CYS A 456 -38.42 -38.47 19.83
N PRO A 457 -37.53 -39.44 19.67
CA PRO A 457 -37.60 -40.54 20.62
C PRO A 457 -36.24 -40.93 21.19
N ARG A 458 -36.33 -41.39 22.43
CA ARG A 458 -35.28 -42.06 23.19
C ARG A 458 -34.90 -43.38 22.53
N THR A 459 -33.60 -43.66 22.50
CA THR A 459 -32.98 -44.91 22.95
C THR A 459 -31.58 -44.58 23.40
#